data_AF-A0AA46V509-F1
#
_entry.id   AF-A0AA46V509-F1
#
_cell.length_a   1.000
_cell.length_b   1.000
_cell.length_c   1.000
_cell.angle_alpha   90.00
_cell.angle_beta   90.00
_cell.angle_gamma   90.00
#
_symmetry.space_group_name_H-M   'P 1'
#
loop_
_entity.id
_entity.type
_entity.pdbx_description
1 polymer ?
#
loop_
_entity_poly.entity_id
_entity_poly.type
_entity_poly.pdbx_seq_one_letter_code
_entity_poly.pdbx_strand_id
1 'polypeptide(L)' 'MSKRSDPEAGTVPCPTCRALVRGEAAARAEDDWSRATDCRVLLRRHHLADHQGRS' A
#
# COMPACT_ATOMS: atom_id res chain seq x y z
N MET A 1 -7.52 10.00 25.86
CA MET A 1 -7.88 10.50 24.52
C MET A 1 -7.64 9.38 23.51
N SER A 2 -8.68 8.63 23.15
CA SER A 2 -8.64 7.52 22.21
C SER A 2 -8.40 8.02 20.78
N LYS A 3 -7.25 7.69 20.18
CA LYS A 3 -7.11 7.72 18.72
C LYS A 3 -7.42 6.33 18.18
N ARG A 4 -8.61 6.25 17.60
CA ARG A 4 -9.25 5.14 16.88
C ARG A 4 -8.25 4.15 16.28
N SER A 5 -8.27 2.93 16.79
CA SER A 5 -7.85 1.76 16.02
C SER A 5 -8.94 1.52 14.99
N ASP A 6 -8.69 1.84 13.72
CA ASP A 6 -9.56 1.42 12.61
C ASP A 6 -9.39 -0.09 12.39
N PRO A 7 -10.41 -0.93 12.66
CA PRO A 7 -10.33 -2.37 12.58
C PRO A 7 -10.96 -2.88 11.28
N GLU A 8 -10.51 -2.41 10.12
CA GLU A 8 -10.94 -2.96 8.83
C GLU A 8 -9.93 -2.67 7.73
N ALA A 9 -8.70 -3.10 7.99
CA ALA A 9 -7.77 -3.49 6.95
C ALA A 9 -8.34 -4.74 6.24
N GLY A 10 -9.25 -4.52 5.30
CA GLY A 10 -9.64 -5.54 4.33
C GLY A 10 -8.40 -6.21 3.77
N THR A 11 -8.31 -7.51 4.00
CA THR A 11 -7.11 -8.37 4.01
C THR A 11 -6.23 -8.23 2.78
N VAL A 12 -5.27 -7.30 2.82
CA VAL A 12 -4.01 -7.45 2.10
C VAL A 12 -3.09 -8.21 3.05
N PRO A 13 -2.79 -9.50 2.80
CA PRO A 13 -2.07 -10.34 3.75
C PRO A 13 -0.64 -9.86 4.00
N CYS A 14 -0.08 -9.05 3.10
CA CYS A 14 1.27 -8.52 3.23
C CYS A 14 1.32 -7.12 3.85
N PRO A 15 2.09 -6.91 4.93
CA PRO A 15 2.26 -5.60 5.57
C PRO A 15 2.87 -4.56 4.62
N THR A 16 3.76 -4.97 3.72
CA THR A 16 4.41 -4.10 2.73
C THR A 16 3.42 -3.62 1.67
N CYS A 17 2.61 -4.52 1.10
CA CYS A 17 1.53 -4.14 0.20
C CYS A 17 0.58 -3.12 0.87
N ARG A 18 0.19 -3.34 2.13
CA ARG A 18 -0.68 -2.41 2.88
C ARG A 18 -0.02 -1.04 3.11
N ALA A 19 1.28 -1.02 3.38
CA ALA A 19 2.01 0.24 3.54
C ALA A 19 2.04 1.06 2.24
N LEU A 20 2.28 0.40 1.09
CA LEU A 20 2.34 1.04 -0.21
C LEU A 20 0.96 1.56 -0.67
N VAL A 21 -0.12 0.80 -0.43
CA VAL A 21 -1.49 1.27 -0.72
C VAL A 21 -1.85 2.51 0.12
N ARG A 22 -1.50 2.51 1.41
CA ARG A 22 -1.70 3.70 2.27
C ARG A 22 -0.84 4.88 1.82
N GLY A 23 0.40 4.63 1.40
CA GLY A 23 1.30 5.64 0.84
C GLY A 23 0.74 6.26 -0.43
N GLU A 24 0.16 5.47 -1.33
CA GLU A 24 -0.52 5.96 -2.53
C GLU A 24 -1.72 6.85 -2.16
N ALA A 25 -2.57 6.40 -1.23
CA ALA A 25 -3.74 7.17 -0.81
C ALA A 25 -3.35 8.52 -0.18
N ALA A 26 -2.30 8.53 0.65
CA ALA A 26 -1.75 9.76 1.22
C ALA A 26 -1.19 10.68 0.12
N ALA A 27 -0.39 10.15 -0.81
CA ALA A 27 0.18 10.94 -1.91
C ALA A 27 -0.91 11.56 -2.81
N ARG A 28 -1.98 10.80 -3.11
CA ARG A 28 -3.14 11.35 -3.84
C ARG A 28 -3.86 12.46 -3.07
N ALA A 29 -3.94 12.35 -1.74
CA ALA A 29 -4.56 13.40 -0.91
C ALA A 29 -3.73 14.70 -0.91
N GLU A 30 -2.41 14.59 -1.04
CA GLU A 30 -1.47 15.71 -1.13
C GLU A 30 -1.28 16.23 -2.59
N ASP A 31 -2.04 15.70 -3.55
CA ASP A 31 -1.88 15.93 -5.01
C ASP A 31 -0.47 15.60 -5.56
N ASP A 32 0.28 14.76 -4.85
CA ASP A 32 1.61 14.28 -5.26
C ASP A 32 1.47 13.05 -6.17
N TRP A 33 1.21 13.33 -7.44
CA TRP A 33 1.02 12.30 -8.48
C TRP A 33 2.28 11.49 -8.76
N SER A 34 3.47 12.08 -8.57
CA SER A 34 4.75 11.39 -8.73
C SER A 34 4.90 10.31 -7.67
N ARG A 35 4.68 10.66 -6.40
CA ARG A 35 4.77 9.73 -5.28
C ARG A 35 3.66 8.68 -5.30
N ALA A 36 2.46 9.04 -5.74
CA ALA A 36 1.37 8.08 -5.93
C ALA A 36 1.75 7.02 -6.98
N THR A 37 2.39 7.44 -8.07
CA THR A 37 2.87 6.53 -9.11
C THR A 37 4.01 5.64 -8.61
N ASP A 38 4.96 6.20 -7.86
CA ASP A 38 6.04 5.42 -7.24
C ASP A 38 5.49 4.31 -6.33
N CYS A 39 4.49 4.62 -5.49
CA CYS A 39 3.84 3.63 -4.64
C CYS A 39 3.22 2.47 -5.44
N ARG A 40 2.61 2.75 -6.61
CA ARG A 40 2.09 1.71 -7.52
C ARG A 40 3.19 0.85 -8.13
N VAL A 41 4.29 1.46 -8.54
CA VAL A 41 5.45 0.75 -9.10
C VAL A 41 6.06 -0.16 -8.05
N LEU A 42 6.28 0.34 -6.84
CA LEU A 42 6.77 -0.44 -5.71
C LEU A 42 5.81 -1.58 -5.35
N LEU A 43 4.49 -1.33 -5.34
CA LEU A 43 3.49 -2.35 -5.05
C LEU A 43 3.56 -3.50 -6.06
N ARG A 44 3.65 -3.15 -7.35
CA ARG A 44 3.78 -4.15 -8.40
C ARG A 44 5.08 -4.91 -8.27
N ARG A 45 6.23 -4.25 -8.11
CA ARG A 45 7.54 -4.92 -7.91
C ARG A 45 7.55 -5.86 -6.72
N HIS A 46 6.97 -5.44 -5.60
CA HIS A 46 6.89 -6.24 -4.40
C HIS A 46 5.95 -7.45 -4.60
N HIS A 47 4.78 -7.25 -5.21
CA HIS A 47 3.92 -8.36 -5.63
C HIS A 47 4.70 -9.31 -6.55
N LEU A 48 5.50 -8.76 -7.47
CA LEU A 48 6.32 -9.55 -8.39
C LEU A 48 7.36 -10.42 -7.65
N ALA A 49 8.08 -9.84 -6.70
CA ALA A 49 9.17 -10.51 -6.00
C ALA A 49 8.68 -11.48 -4.92
N ASP A 50 7.62 -11.12 -4.21
CA ASP A 50 7.23 -11.75 -2.93
C ASP A 50 5.93 -12.58 -3.04
N HIS A 51 5.07 -12.27 -4.02
CA HIS A 51 3.76 -12.91 -4.17
C HIS A 51 3.61 -13.74 -5.46
N GLN A 52 4.58 -13.71 -6.38
CA GLN A 52 4.54 -14.53 -7.60
C GLN A 52 5.03 -15.96 -7.41
N GLY A 53 5.44 -16.34 -6.19
CA GLY A 53 6.02 -17.64 -5.88
C GLY A 53 5.00 -18.75 -5.60
N ARG A 54 3.82 -18.76 -6.22
CA ARG A 54 2.92 -19.93 -6.16
C ARG A 54 1.97 -20.02 -7.37
N SER A 55 2.47 -20.62 -8.44
CA SER A 55 1.69 -21.41 -9.40
C SER A 55 2.47 -22.67 -9.69
#